data_AF-A0AAN7R7G6-F1
#
_entry.id   AF-A0AAN7R7G6-F1
#
_cell.length_a   1.000
_cell.length_b   1.000
_cell.length_c   1.000
_cell.angle_alpha   90.00
_cell.angle_beta   90.00
_cell.angle_gamma   90.00
#
_symmetry.space_group_name_H-M   'P 1'
#
loop_
_entity.id
_entity.type
_entity.pdbx_description
1 polymer ?
#
loop_
_entity_poly.entity_id
_entity_poly.type
_entity_poly.pdbx_seq_one_letter_code
_entity_poly.pdbx_strand_id
1 'polypeptide(L)'
;MTGVRIKIWLASLPGVATDMHFEDITMNNVSDLVLIDQGYCPWNQCTAGVPSKVKISKVSYKNIKGTSLLTLISPTRGLIVSQLLFVKMLLRT
;
A
#
# COMPACT_ATOMS: atom_id res chain seq x y z
N MET A 1 -6.33 -7.58 9.22
CA MET A 1 -7.23 -6.90 8.26
C MET A 1 -6.58 -5.59 7.85
N THR A 2 -6.61 -5.22 6.57
CA THR A 2 -6.05 -3.94 6.09
C THR A 2 -7.19 -2.93 5.94
N GLY A 3 -6.95 -1.67 6.29
CA GLY A 3 -7.86 -0.56 6.04
C GLY A 3 -7.97 -0.22 4.55
N VAL A 4 -7.08 0.64 4.05
CA VAL A 4 -6.97 0.94 2.62
C VAL A 4 -5.93 0.01 1.98
N ARG A 5 -6.27 -0.59 0.83
CA ARG A 5 -5.35 -1.44 0.09
C ARG A 5 -5.39 -1.18 -1.41
N ILE A 6 -4.22 -0.95 -2.00
CA ILE A 6 -3.99 -0.98 -3.44
C ILE A 6 -3.10 -2.18 -3.74
N LYS A 7 -3.55 -3.07 -4.63
CA LYS A 7 -2.76 -4.22 -5.07
C LYS A 7 -2.61 -4.21 -6.57
N ILE A 8 -1.42 -4.53 -7.05
CA ILE A 8 -1.17 -4.77 -8.45
C ILE A 8 -0.47 -6.10 -8.60
N TRP A 9 -0.97 -6.91 -9.53
CA TRP A 9 -0.39 -8.19 -9.88
C TRP A 9 1.05 -8.03 -10.35
N LEU A 10 1.90 -8.95 -9.89
CA LEU A 10 3.23 -9.14 -10.44
C LEU A 10 3.13 -9.40 -11.97
N ALA A 11 4.15 -8.99 -12.73
CA ALA A 11 4.18 -9.13 -14.19
C ALA A 11 3.03 -8.45 -14.98
N SER A 12 2.28 -7.52 -14.36
CA SER A 12 1.23 -6.78 -15.07
C SER A 12 1.78 -5.98 -16.25
N LEU A 13 1.00 -5.95 -17.33
CA LEU A 13 1.27 -5.12 -18.50
C LEU A 13 1.30 -3.62 -18.13
N PRO A 14 1.95 -2.77 -18.95
CA PRO A 14 1.96 -1.33 -18.72
C PRO A 14 0.54 -0.78 -18.59
N GLY A 15 0.32 0.00 -17.54
CA GLY A 15 -0.96 0.62 -17.24
C GLY A 15 -0.77 1.77 -16.27
N VAL A 16 -1.81 2.58 -16.06
CA VAL A 16 -1.76 3.68 -15.11
C VAL A 16 -2.97 3.62 -14.20
N ALA A 17 -2.72 3.54 -12.90
CA ALA A 17 -3.69 3.80 -11.86
C ALA A 17 -3.40 5.19 -11.30
N THR A 18 -4.30 6.15 -11.52
CA THR A 18 -4.09 7.54 -11.10
C THR A 18 -5.36 8.13 -10.52
N ASP A 19 -5.21 9.23 -9.80
CA ASP A 19 -6.32 10.04 -9.28
C ASP A 19 -7.22 9.27 -8.31
N MET A 20 -6.58 8.63 -7.33
CA MET A 20 -7.25 7.86 -6.29
C MET A 20 -7.29 8.67 -4.99
N HIS A 21 -8.49 8.94 -4.49
CA HIS A 21 -8.70 9.76 -3.30
C HIS A 21 -9.36 8.92 -2.19
N PHE A 22 -8.67 8.76 -1.06
CA PHE A 22 -9.20 8.10 0.13
C PHE A 22 -9.47 9.17 1.20
N GLU A 23 -10.74 9.43 1.48
CA GLU A 23 -11.14 10.52 2.38
C GLU A 23 -12.08 10.02 3.48
N ASP A 24 -11.96 10.60 4.68
CA ASP A 24 -12.91 10.45 5.80
C ASP A 24 -13.11 9.00 6.28
N ILE A 25 -12.06 8.18 6.22
CA ILE A 25 -12.12 6.77 6.63
C ILE A 25 -11.71 6.63 8.09
N THR A 26 -12.59 6.03 8.91
CA THR A 26 -12.27 5.63 10.29
C THR A 26 -12.12 4.12 10.39
N MET A 27 -10.96 3.67 10.85
CA MET A 27 -10.60 2.26 10.98
C MET A 27 -10.46 1.89 12.45
N ASN A 28 -10.89 0.69 12.84
CA ASN A 28 -10.74 0.22 14.21
C ASN A 28 -10.00 -1.12 14.20
N ASN A 29 -8.91 -1.19 14.95
CA ASN A 29 -8.18 -2.41 15.21
C ASN A 29 -7.69 -3.14 13.93
N VAL A 30 -7.19 -2.37 12.96
CA VAL A 30 -6.67 -2.92 11.70
C VAL A 30 -5.21 -3.31 11.83
N SER A 31 -4.74 -4.25 11.03
CA SER A 31 -3.32 -4.64 10.98
C SER A 31 -2.48 -3.58 10.30
N ASP A 32 -2.97 -3.04 9.18
CA ASP A 32 -2.31 -2.01 8.39
C ASP A 32 -3.35 -0.94 8.00
N LEU A 33 -3.07 0.34 8.26
CA LEU A 33 -3.97 1.44 7.89
C LEU A 33 -4.03 1.61 6.37
N VAL A 34 -2.86 1.63 5.71
CA VAL A 34 -2.73 1.77 4.26
C VAL A 34 -1.66 0.81 3.75
N LEU A 35 -1.98 0.02 2.72
CA LEU A 35 -1.05 -0.91 2.07
C LEU A 35 -1.07 -0.71 0.56
N ILE A 36 0.09 -0.46 -0.03
CA ILE A 36 0.30 -0.46 -1.48
C ILE A 36 1.25 -1.60 -1.81
N ASP A 37 0.77 -2.56 -2.59
CA ASP A 37 1.49 -3.78 -2.95
C ASP A 37 1.55 -3.90 -4.48
N GLN A 38 2.67 -3.51 -5.09
CA GLN A 38 2.87 -3.63 -6.54
C GLN A 38 3.44 -5.00 -6.97
N GLY A 39 3.60 -5.93 -6.02
CA GLY A 39 4.11 -7.27 -6.25
C GLY A 39 3.10 -8.34 -5.84
N TYR A 40 1.80 -8.03 -5.95
CA TYR A 40 0.77 -8.90 -5.44
C TYR A 40 0.80 -10.25 -6.17
N CYS A 41 0.99 -11.30 -5.37
CA CYS A 41 1.11 -12.67 -5.84
C CYS A 41 0.48 -13.60 -4.81
N PRO A 42 -0.86 -13.75 -4.81
CA PRO A 42 -1.52 -14.67 -3.91
C PRO A 42 -1.11 -16.11 -4.24
N TRP A 43 -0.81 -16.88 -3.20
CA TRP A 43 -0.48 -18.32 -3.29
C TRP A 43 0.68 -18.64 -4.25
N ASN A 44 1.58 -17.69 -4.52
CA ASN A 44 2.65 -17.85 -5.51
C ASN A 44 2.16 -18.15 -6.94
N GLN A 45 0.90 -17.85 -7.26
CA GLN A 45 0.31 -18.01 -8.59
C GLN A 45 0.62 -16.80 -9.48
N CYS A 46 1.90 -16.49 -9.66
CA CYS A 46 2.35 -15.41 -10.49
C CYS A 46 3.71 -15.72 -11.13
N THR A 47 4.08 -14.97 -12.15
CA THR A 47 5.40 -15.06 -12.76
C THR A 47 6.43 -14.29 -11.92
N ALA A 48 7.17 -15.01 -11.08
CA ALA A 48 8.22 -14.45 -10.25
C ALA A 48 9.31 -13.76 -11.09
N GLY A 49 9.95 -12.74 -10.52
CA GLY A 49 11.08 -12.04 -11.15
C GLY A 49 10.71 -10.97 -12.19
N VAL A 50 9.44 -10.85 -12.57
CA VAL A 50 8.97 -9.80 -13.50
C VAL A 50 8.19 -8.73 -12.73
N PRO A 51 8.69 -7.49 -12.60
CA PRO A 51 7.96 -6.45 -11.89
C PRO A 51 6.67 -6.06 -12.64
N SER A 52 5.69 -5.56 -11.88
CA SER A 52 4.54 -4.87 -12.47
C SER A 52 5.00 -3.64 -13.25
N LYS A 53 4.40 -3.39 -14.42
CA LYS A 53 4.61 -2.18 -15.22
C LYS A 53 3.51 -1.13 -15.03
N VAL A 54 2.59 -1.36 -14.09
CA VAL A 54 1.51 -0.41 -13.80
C VAL A 54 2.04 0.72 -12.92
N LYS A 55 1.92 1.95 -13.40
CA LYS A 55 2.28 3.15 -12.66
C LYS A 55 1.14 3.58 -11.76
N ILE A 56 1.42 3.70 -10.46
CA ILE A 56 0.54 4.39 -9.51
C ILE A 56 0.96 5.85 -9.44
N SER A 57 0.02 6.78 -9.52
CA SER A 57 0.29 8.22 -9.34
C SER A 57 -0.93 8.95 -8.76
N LYS A 58 -0.74 10.17 -8.24
CA LYS A 58 -1.82 11.02 -7.70
C LYS A 58 -2.76 10.26 -6.74
N VAL A 59 -2.18 9.66 -5.72
CA VAL A 59 -2.96 9.03 -4.63
C VAL A 59 -2.99 10.00 -3.47
N SER A 60 -4.18 10.36 -2.99
CA SER A 60 -4.35 11.22 -1.83
C SER A 60 -5.06 10.49 -0.69
N TYR A 61 -4.69 10.88 0.53
CA TYR A 61 -5.28 10.40 1.77
C TYR A 61 -5.65 11.61 2.60
N LYS A 62 -6.92 11.71 3.02
CA LYS A 62 -7.42 12.84 3.80
C LYS A 62 -8.30 12.35 4.94
N ASN A 63 -8.07 12.88 6.14
CA ASN A 63 -8.87 12.54 7.32
C ASN A 63 -9.01 11.01 7.56
N ILE A 64 -7.95 10.25 7.29
CA ILE A 64 -7.87 8.83 7.64
C ILE A 64 -7.52 8.71 9.11
N LYS A 65 -8.40 8.07 9.90
CA LYS A 65 -8.29 7.95 11.35
C LYS A 65 -8.41 6.48 11.76
N GLY A 66 -7.84 6.12 12.90
CA GLY A 66 -8.08 4.78 13.44
C GLY A 66 -7.00 4.24 14.36
N THR A 67 -7.20 2.99 14.76
CA THR A 67 -6.28 2.23 15.62
C THR A 67 -5.71 1.04 14.86
N SER A 68 -4.40 0.80 15.00
CA SER A 68 -3.75 -0.42 14.50
C SER A 68 -3.48 -1.41 15.62
N LEU A 69 -3.64 -2.71 15.33
CA LEU A 69 -3.33 -3.82 16.24
C LEU A 69 -1.83 -3.95 16.55
N LEU A 70 -0.98 -3.33 15.75
CA LEU A 70 0.48 -3.34 15.91
C LEU A 70 1.04 -1.91 16.01
N THR A 71 1.78 -1.66 17.08
CA THR A 71 2.74 -0.54 17.22
C THR A 71 4.04 -0.81 16.45
N LEU A 72 4.12 -1.92 15.71
CA LEU A 72 5.28 -2.26 14.87
C LEU A 72 4.96 -1.94 13.41
N ILE A 73 5.65 -0.93 12.89
CA ILE A 73 5.77 -0.69 11.45
C ILE A 73 6.38 -1.97 10.86
N SER A 74 5.56 -2.82 10.24
CA SER A 74 6.04 -4.04 9.58
C SER A 74 6.80 -3.62 8.31
N PRO A 75 8.12 -3.86 8.22
CA PRO A 75 8.81 -3.70 6.97
C PRO A 75 8.37 -4.85 6.07
N THR A 76 7.45 -4.58 5.15
CA THR A 76 7.11 -5.49 4.06
C THR A 76 8.40 -6.04 3.46
N ARG A 77 8.54 -7.37 3.48
CA ARG A 77 9.63 -8.10 2.84
C ARG A 77 9.72 -7.65 1.37
N GLY A 78 10.70 -6.82 1.05
CA GLY A 78 10.96 -6.34 -0.32
C GLY A 78 10.79 -4.84 -0.57
N LEU A 79 10.60 -3.98 0.44
CA LEU A 79 10.62 -2.53 0.19
C LEU A 79 12.04 -1.96 0.24
N ILE A 80 12.53 -1.58 -0.94
CA ILE A 80 13.59 -0.59 -1.12
C ILE A 80 13.27 0.60 -0.22
N VAL A 81 14.27 1.01 0.56
CA VAL A 81 14.27 1.99 1.67
C VAL A 81 13.63 3.36 1.33
N SER A 82 13.24 3.62 0.08
CA SER A 82 12.68 4.90 -0.38
C SER A 82 11.21 5.16 -0.01
N GLN A 83 10.38 4.14 0.26
CA GLN A 83 8.95 4.35 0.56
C GLN A 83 8.57 4.23 2.05
N LEU A 84 9.41 3.58 2.85
CA LEU A 84 9.19 3.46 4.30
C LEU A 84 9.26 4.82 5.01
N LEU A 85 9.98 5.79 4.41
CA LEU A 85 10.05 7.16 4.91
C LEU A 85 8.72 7.91 4.74
N PHE A 86 7.95 7.63 3.69
CA PHE A 86 6.72 8.36 3.39
C PHE A 86 5.57 8.04 4.36
N VAL A 87 5.43 6.78 4.78
CA VAL A 87 4.38 6.40 5.76
C VAL A 87 4.71 6.91 7.16
N LYS A 88 6.00 6.95 7.55
CA LYS A 88 6.43 7.50 8.85
C LYS A 88 6.28 9.03 8.92
N MET A 89 6.29 9.72 7.78
CA MET A 89 6.06 11.17 7.69
C MET A 89 4.57 11.53 7.73
N LEU A 90 3.69 10.72 7.13
CA LEU A 90 2.23 10.92 7.14
C LEU A 90 1.57 10.78 8.52
N LEU A 91 2.23 10.17 9.51
CA LEU A 91 1.74 10.06 10.89
C LEU A 91 2.35 11.10 11.85
N ARG A 92 3.09 12.10 11.34
CA ARG A 92 3.67 13.22 12.11
C ARG A 92 3.28 14.61 11.57
N THR A 93 2.08 14.72 11.00
CA THR A 93 1.40 15.99 10.73
C THR A 93 -0.04 15.88 11.17
#